data_AF-A0A534MVQ5-F1
#
_entry.id   AF-A0A534MVQ5-F1
#
_cell.length_a   1.000
_cell.length_b   1.000
_cell.length_c   1.000
_cell.angle_alpha   90.00
_cell.angle_beta   90.00
_cell.angle_gamma   90.00
#
_symmetry.space_group_name_H-M   'P 1'
#
loop_
_entity.id
_entity.type
_entity.pdbx_description
1 polymer ?
#
loop_
_entity_poly.entity_id
_entity_poly.type
_entity_poly.pdbx_seq_one_letter_code
_entity_poly.pdbx_strand_id
1 'polypeptide(L)'
;MAFVVALGIAAALLGVSAFSTPAAAANNVPISLYGSRAAGWGETNTTLTAPGPPLTVHVGDNVTLNLTSVDGVTHRWCIDYNNNSACGGSEPTSPNFGVALLWNFTVSNVTGTYHYRSDRTAGPGDDLAKMWGNITILAAETTPPPLLPGGENTVLIVAGVIVIIVAVIAFAAFFWRRMGKPGTPPPPPQ
;
A
#
# COMPACT_ATOMS: atom_id res chain seq x y z
N MET A 1 19.89 19.19 -53.50
CA MET A 1 20.29 19.47 -52.11
C MET A 1 19.05 19.28 -51.25
N ALA A 2 18.65 18.07 -50.86
CA ALA A 2 19.29 17.16 -49.91
C ALA A 2 19.55 17.83 -48.54
N PHE A 3 18.93 17.24 -47.51
CA PHE A 3 19.19 17.32 -46.07
C PHE A 3 18.34 18.27 -45.19
N VAL A 4 17.42 17.64 -44.45
CA VAL A 4 17.19 17.81 -43.00
C VAL A 4 16.57 19.13 -42.52
N VAL A 5 15.25 19.12 -42.36
CA VAL A 5 14.63 19.69 -41.14
C VAL A 5 13.80 18.58 -40.53
N ALA A 6 14.54 17.63 -39.95
CA ALA A 6 14.04 16.52 -39.18
C ALA A 6 13.65 17.01 -37.78
N LEU A 7 12.53 16.48 -37.28
CA LEU A 7 12.27 16.23 -35.86
C LEU A 7 12.50 17.42 -34.90
N GLY A 8 11.50 18.29 -34.77
CA GLY A 8 11.51 19.37 -33.79
C GLY A 8 10.27 19.49 -32.90
N ILE A 9 9.30 18.58 -32.96
CA ILE A 9 8.10 18.59 -32.09
C ILE A 9 7.61 17.15 -31.83
N ALA A 10 8.44 16.31 -31.21
CA ALA A 10 8.00 15.00 -30.71
C ALA A 10 8.72 14.56 -29.43
N ALA A 11 9.48 15.45 -28.79
CA ALA A 11 10.34 15.13 -27.64
C ALA A 11 10.06 16.03 -26.43
N ALA A 12 8.80 16.39 -26.18
CA ALA A 12 8.42 17.20 -25.02
C ALA A 12 7.26 16.64 -24.18
N LEU A 13 6.78 15.41 -24.47
CA LEU A 13 5.61 14.85 -23.79
C LEU A 13 5.78 13.41 -23.28
N LEU A 14 7.01 12.86 -23.30
CA LEU A 14 7.35 11.67 -22.52
C LEU A 14 8.07 12.05 -21.23
N GLY A 15 7.59 13.09 -20.57
CA GLY A 15 7.74 13.18 -19.13
C GLY A 15 6.86 12.10 -18.54
N VAL A 16 7.42 10.89 -18.37
CA VAL A 16 6.81 9.82 -17.59
C VAL A 16 6.43 10.45 -16.26
N SER A 17 5.15 10.77 -16.12
CA SER A 17 4.55 11.11 -14.86
C SER A 17 4.78 9.89 -13.98
N ALA A 18 5.82 9.96 -13.17
CA ALA A 18 5.96 9.14 -11.99
C ALA A 18 4.74 9.47 -11.13
N PHE A 19 3.63 8.79 -11.39
CA PHE A 19 2.60 8.62 -10.39
C PHE A 19 3.31 7.88 -9.28
N SER A 20 3.73 8.64 -8.26
CA SER A 20 3.97 8.05 -6.96
C SER A 20 2.67 7.33 -6.63
N THR A 21 2.71 6.00 -6.62
CA THR A 21 1.64 5.26 -5.98
C THR A 21 1.54 5.87 -4.59
N PRO A 22 0.39 6.42 -4.17
CA PRO A 22 0.27 6.89 -2.81
C PRO A 22 0.75 5.76 -1.92
N ALA A 23 1.66 6.08 -0.99
CA ALA A 23 2.00 5.13 0.05
C ALA A 23 0.67 4.63 0.61
N ALA A 24 0.45 3.31 0.54
CA ALA A 24 -0.71 2.68 1.15
C ALA A 24 -0.91 3.30 2.53
N ALA A 25 -2.10 3.81 2.81
CA ALA A 25 -2.36 4.38 4.12
C ALA A 25 -2.17 3.25 5.14
N ALA A 26 -1.22 3.43 6.06
CA ALA A 26 -1.01 2.49 7.16
C ALA A 26 -2.29 2.45 8.01
N ASN A 27 -3.00 1.32 8.03
CA ASN A 27 -4.15 1.19 8.91
C ASN A 27 -3.68 1.05 10.37
N ASN A 28 -4.46 1.59 11.31
CA ASN A 28 -4.26 1.29 12.72
C ASN A 28 -4.99 -0.01 13.06
N VAL A 29 -4.24 -1.06 13.39
CA VAL A 29 -4.79 -2.40 13.64
C VAL A 29 -4.62 -2.78 15.11
N PRO A 30 -5.66 -2.66 15.95
CA PRO A 30 -5.61 -3.09 17.34
C PRO A 30 -5.74 -4.62 17.45
N ILE A 31 -4.84 -5.27 18.16
CA ILE A 31 -4.85 -6.72 18.41
C ILE A 31 -4.66 -6.96 19.91
N SER A 32 -5.52 -7.77 20.55
CA SER A 32 -5.36 -8.17 21.94
C SER A 32 -4.92 -9.63 22.04
N LEU A 33 -3.88 -9.90 22.83
CA LEU A 33 -3.39 -11.25 23.09
C LEU A 33 -3.12 -11.48 24.56
N TYR A 34 -3.60 -12.62 25.05
CA TYR A 34 -3.37 -13.15 26.38
C TYR A 34 -2.37 -14.30 26.28
N GLY A 35 -1.29 -14.22 27.05
CA GLY A 35 -0.19 -15.18 27.04
C GLY A 35 -0.12 -15.98 28.34
N SER A 36 0.06 -17.29 28.19
CA SER A 36 0.47 -18.20 29.26
C SER A 36 1.46 -19.20 28.73
N ARG A 37 2.55 -19.45 29.45
CA ARG A 37 3.53 -20.48 29.13
C ARG A 37 2.91 -21.88 29.08
N ALA A 38 1.92 -22.16 29.92
CA ALA A 38 1.28 -23.47 29.98
C ALA A 38 0.25 -23.70 28.86
N ALA A 39 -0.46 -22.65 28.44
CA ALA A 39 -1.60 -22.76 27.54
C ALA A 39 -1.38 -22.16 26.13
N GLY A 40 -0.36 -21.31 25.95
CA GLY A 40 -0.04 -20.64 24.70
C GLY A 40 -0.60 -19.22 24.62
N TRP A 41 -1.14 -18.84 23.46
CA TRP A 41 -1.72 -17.52 23.22
C TRP A 41 -3.23 -17.61 22.97
N GLY A 42 -3.98 -16.56 23.33
CA GLY A 42 -5.41 -16.47 23.05
C GLY A 42 -5.88 -15.03 22.89
N GLU A 43 -7.03 -14.82 22.25
CA GLU A 43 -7.66 -13.48 22.15
C GLU A 43 -8.29 -13.03 23.47
N THR A 44 -8.58 -13.98 24.37
CA THR A 44 -9.10 -13.76 25.72
C THR A 44 -8.34 -14.61 26.74
N ASN A 45 -8.52 -14.32 28.03
CA ASN A 45 -7.93 -15.10 29.13
C ASN A 45 -8.51 -16.54 29.27
N THR A 46 -9.49 -16.91 28.47
CA THR A 46 -10.10 -18.26 28.47
C THR A 46 -9.94 -19.02 27.15
N THR A 47 -9.37 -18.40 26.12
CA THR A 47 -9.23 -18.98 24.77
C THR A 47 -7.76 -19.28 24.42
N LEU A 48 -6.92 -19.55 25.42
CA LEU A 48 -5.50 -19.80 25.20
C LEU A 48 -5.29 -21.18 24.56
N THR A 49 -4.57 -21.21 23.44
CA THR A 49 -4.24 -22.44 22.71
C THR A 49 -2.79 -22.42 22.24
N ALA A 50 -2.28 -23.61 21.94
CA ALA A 50 -0.98 -23.83 21.31
C ALA A 50 -1.17 -24.72 20.06
N PRO A 51 -1.09 -24.18 18.82
CA PRO A 51 -0.77 -22.79 18.50
C PRO A 51 -1.87 -21.79 18.92
N GLY A 52 -1.46 -20.54 19.06
CA GLY A 52 -2.36 -19.42 19.32
C GLY A 52 -3.24 -19.05 18.11
N PRO A 53 -4.11 -18.04 18.27
CA PRO A 53 -5.00 -17.59 17.21
C PRO A 53 -4.21 -17.10 15.97
N PRO A 54 -4.69 -17.37 14.75
CA PRO A 54 -4.07 -16.84 13.54
C PRO A 54 -4.26 -15.32 13.48
N LEU A 55 -3.21 -14.59 13.11
CA LEU A 55 -3.24 -13.14 12.90
C LEU A 55 -3.11 -12.83 11.41
N THR A 56 -3.79 -11.78 10.96
CA THR A 56 -3.67 -11.27 9.58
C THR A 56 -3.49 -9.76 9.61
N VAL A 57 -2.45 -9.28 8.92
CA VAL A 57 -2.10 -7.86 8.81
C VAL A 57 -1.59 -7.58 7.40
N HIS A 58 -1.49 -6.31 7.01
CA HIS A 58 -0.96 -5.89 5.72
C HIS A 58 0.37 -5.17 5.89
N VAL A 59 1.21 -5.21 4.84
CA VAL A 59 2.44 -4.41 4.78
C VAL A 59 2.12 -2.94 5.06
N GLY A 60 2.88 -2.34 5.98
CA GLY A 60 2.75 -0.94 6.34
C GLY A 60 1.72 -0.64 7.43
N ASP A 61 0.87 -1.59 7.83
CA ASP A 61 -0.05 -1.39 8.96
C ASP A 61 0.70 -0.96 10.23
N ASN A 62 0.09 -0.07 11.01
CA ASN A 62 0.53 0.28 12.35
C ASN A 62 -0.27 -0.53 13.37
N VAL A 63 0.30 -1.65 13.81
CA VAL A 63 -0.35 -2.58 14.72
C VAL A 63 -0.18 -2.10 16.16
N THR A 64 -1.29 -2.01 16.89
CA THR A 64 -1.32 -1.77 18.34
C THR A 64 -1.61 -3.08 19.05
N LEU A 65 -0.59 -3.71 19.62
CA LEU A 65 -0.72 -4.92 20.42
C LEU A 65 -1.03 -4.58 21.88
N ASN A 66 -2.12 -5.14 22.38
CA ASN A 66 -2.47 -5.18 23.80
C ASN A 66 -2.15 -6.57 24.35
N LEU A 67 -0.98 -6.71 24.96
CA LEU A 67 -0.43 -7.96 25.47
C LEU A 67 -0.75 -8.09 26.95
N THR A 68 -1.24 -9.24 27.40
CA THR A 68 -1.49 -9.51 28.83
C THR A 68 -0.92 -10.88 29.22
N SER A 69 -0.03 -10.92 30.21
CA SER A 69 0.33 -12.19 30.86
C SER A 69 -0.77 -12.62 31.82
N VAL A 70 -1.23 -13.86 31.72
CA VAL A 70 -2.25 -14.43 32.63
C VAL A 70 -1.67 -15.45 33.63
N ASP A 71 -0.41 -15.82 33.47
CA ASP A 71 0.30 -16.73 34.39
C ASP A 71 1.29 -16.00 35.32
N GLY A 72 1.41 -14.67 35.19
CA GLY A 72 2.31 -13.84 35.99
C GLY A 72 3.79 -14.01 35.62
N VAL A 73 4.11 -14.72 34.54
CA VAL A 73 5.47 -14.87 34.04
C VAL A 73 5.77 -13.72 33.09
N THR A 74 7.02 -13.25 33.12
CA THR A 74 7.48 -12.28 32.11
C THR A 74 7.61 -12.94 30.76
N HIS A 75 6.96 -12.37 29.75
CA HIS A 75 7.05 -12.77 28.36
C HIS A 75 7.57 -11.62 27.51
N ARG A 76 7.84 -11.94 26.25
CA ARG A 76 8.15 -10.99 25.19
C ARG A 76 7.44 -11.46 23.94
N TRP A 77 6.97 -10.57 23.08
CA TRP A 77 6.31 -10.95 21.83
C TRP A 77 7.16 -10.54 20.64
N CYS A 78 7.27 -11.39 19.62
CA CYS A 78 7.89 -11.02 18.35
C CYS A 78 7.29 -11.75 17.15
N ILE A 79 7.60 -11.23 15.96
CA ILE A 79 7.49 -11.99 14.70
C ILE A 79 8.85 -12.59 14.37
N ASP A 80 8.91 -13.91 14.27
CA ASP A 80 10.08 -14.68 13.86
C ASP A 80 10.06 -14.84 12.33
N TYR A 81 10.74 -13.94 11.62
CA TYR A 81 10.74 -13.90 10.16
C TYR A 81 11.65 -14.96 9.54
N ASN A 82 12.73 -15.32 10.24
CA ASN A 82 13.72 -16.27 9.75
C ASN A 82 13.53 -17.70 10.30
N ASN A 83 12.51 -17.89 11.16
CA ASN A 83 12.16 -19.14 11.82
C ASN A 83 13.29 -19.75 12.67
N ASN A 84 14.14 -18.91 13.27
CA ASN A 84 15.23 -19.37 14.13
C ASN A 84 14.81 -19.54 15.61
N SER A 85 13.54 -19.28 15.92
CA SER A 85 12.98 -19.37 17.26
C SER A 85 13.61 -18.40 18.29
N ALA A 86 14.14 -17.26 17.84
CA ALA A 86 14.66 -16.21 18.70
C ALA A 86 14.10 -14.85 18.25
N CYS A 87 13.66 -14.02 19.19
CA CYS A 87 13.25 -12.67 18.84
C CYS A 87 14.49 -11.76 18.75
N GLY A 88 14.87 -11.32 17.54
CA GLY A 88 16.06 -10.48 17.43
C GLY A 88 16.33 -9.84 16.07
N GLY A 89 17.38 -9.02 16.03
CA GLY A 89 17.78 -8.30 14.82
C GLY A 89 16.76 -7.22 14.44
N SER A 90 16.28 -7.27 13.20
CA SER A 90 15.30 -6.33 12.64
C SER A 90 13.85 -6.79 12.81
N GLU A 91 13.61 -7.83 13.60
CA GLU A 91 12.28 -8.38 13.84
C GLU A 91 11.47 -7.51 14.81
N PRO A 92 10.20 -7.19 14.50
CA PRO A 92 9.32 -6.50 15.42
C PRO A 92 9.23 -7.27 16.73
N THR A 93 9.71 -6.64 17.80
CA THR A 93 9.79 -7.29 19.11
C THR A 93 9.37 -6.32 20.21
N SER A 94 8.43 -6.75 21.06
CA SER A 94 7.94 -5.95 22.19
C SER A 94 9.00 -5.81 23.29
N PRO A 95 8.82 -4.83 24.19
CA PRO A 95 9.40 -4.89 25.52
C PRO A 95 8.95 -6.14 26.28
N ASN A 96 9.68 -6.50 27.34
CA ASN A 96 9.26 -7.54 28.28
C ASN A 96 8.02 -7.11 29.05
N PHE A 97 7.09 -8.05 29.30
CA PHE A 97 5.86 -7.79 30.05
C PHE A 97 5.50 -8.99 30.95
N GLY A 98 5.18 -8.73 32.21
CA GLY A 98 4.61 -9.73 33.15
C GLY A 98 3.17 -9.39 33.58
N VAL A 99 2.61 -8.34 32.99
CA VAL A 99 1.25 -7.81 33.20
C VAL A 99 0.74 -7.29 31.84
N ALA A 100 -0.25 -6.39 31.83
CA ALA A 100 -0.70 -5.73 30.61
C ALA A 100 0.38 -4.78 30.03
N LEU A 101 0.59 -4.83 28.72
CA LEU A 101 1.48 -3.96 27.95
C LEU A 101 0.82 -3.56 26.63
N LEU A 102 0.77 -2.26 26.34
CA LEU A 102 0.43 -1.75 25.02
C LEU A 102 1.72 -1.46 24.23
N TRP A 103 1.84 -2.02 23.03
CA TRP A 103 3.02 -1.83 22.19
C TRP A 103 2.64 -1.67 20.72
N ASN A 104 3.33 -0.78 20.03
CA ASN A 104 3.07 -0.47 18.62
C ASN A 104 4.26 -0.85 17.75
N PHE A 105 3.97 -1.36 16.56
CA PHE A 105 4.98 -1.56 15.53
C PHE A 105 4.38 -1.37 14.13
N THR A 106 5.23 -1.02 13.17
CA THR A 106 4.87 -0.99 11.76
C THR A 106 5.21 -2.32 11.11
N VAL A 107 4.27 -2.89 10.37
CA VAL A 107 4.48 -4.15 9.66
C VAL A 107 5.50 -3.98 8.55
N SER A 108 6.56 -4.80 8.58
CA SER A 108 7.65 -4.78 7.60
C SER A 108 7.17 -5.02 6.17
N ASN A 109 7.94 -4.53 5.19
CA ASN A 109 7.69 -4.72 3.76
C ASN A 109 8.03 -6.13 3.27
N VAL A 110 7.36 -7.13 3.85
CA VAL A 110 7.47 -8.55 3.51
C VAL A 110 6.07 -9.15 3.49
N THR A 111 5.84 -10.12 2.61
CA THR A 111 4.57 -10.83 2.51
C THR A 111 4.80 -12.32 2.73
N GLY A 112 3.87 -12.99 3.41
CA GLY A 112 3.99 -14.42 3.70
C GLY A 112 3.33 -14.80 5.01
N THR A 113 3.45 -16.07 5.38
CA THR A 113 3.05 -16.54 6.72
C THR A 113 4.29 -16.82 7.54
N TYR A 114 4.36 -16.22 8.72
CA TYR A 114 5.45 -16.32 9.67
C TYR A 114 4.92 -16.77 11.03
N HIS A 115 5.82 -17.04 11.97
CA HIS A 115 5.43 -17.31 13.34
C HIS A 115 5.52 -16.05 14.18
N TYR A 116 4.51 -15.81 15.00
CA TYR A 116 4.70 -14.96 16.17
C TYR A 116 4.97 -15.84 17.38
N ARG A 117 5.83 -15.39 18.30
CA ARG A 117 6.33 -16.21 19.41
C ARG A 117 6.51 -15.41 20.71
N SER A 118 6.66 -16.13 21.83
CA SER A 118 7.36 -15.63 23.01
C SER A 118 8.71 -16.28 23.19
N ASP A 119 9.70 -15.46 23.53
CA ASP A 119 11.07 -15.90 23.78
C ASP A 119 11.56 -15.61 25.20
N ARG A 120 10.71 -15.02 26.06
CA ARG A 120 10.90 -14.69 27.50
C ARG A 120 12.11 -13.81 27.85
N THR A 121 13.28 -14.09 27.31
CA THR A 121 14.58 -13.47 27.62
C THR A 121 15.50 -13.43 26.38
N ALA A 122 15.00 -13.02 25.20
CA ALA A 122 15.85 -12.81 24.02
C ALA A 122 16.61 -14.08 23.54
N GLY A 123 15.90 -15.21 23.41
CA GLY A 123 16.47 -16.48 22.92
C GLY A 123 15.50 -17.64 23.00
N PRO A 124 15.84 -18.83 22.46
CA PRO A 124 14.94 -19.97 22.48
C PRO A 124 14.71 -20.48 23.90
N GLY A 125 13.65 -19.96 24.53
CA GLY A 125 13.24 -20.30 25.89
C GLY A 125 12.13 -21.34 25.92
N ASP A 126 11.71 -21.68 27.14
CA ASP A 126 10.64 -22.65 27.37
C ASP A 126 9.27 -22.23 26.80
N ASP A 127 9.10 -20.95 26.49
CA ASP A 127 7.88 -20.39 25.92
C ASP A 127 7.66 -20.90 24.48
N LEU A 128 8.72 -21.23 23.74
CA LEU A 128 8.63 -21.59 22.32
C LEU A 128 7.73 -22.79 22.00
N ALA A 129 7.62 -23.74 22.92
CA ALA A 129 6.85 -24.96 22.69
C ALA A 129 5.34 -24.69 22.64
N LYS A 130 4.87 -23.64 23.33
CA LYS A 130 3.44 -23.37 23.54
C LYS A 130 3.03 -21.98 23.09
N MET A 131 3.87 -20.98 23.34
CA MET A 131 3.61 -19.58 23.06
C MET A 131 4.06 -19.22 21.65
N TRP A 132 3.40 -19.82 20.67
CA TRP A 132 3.57 -19.47 19.26
C TRP A 132 2.24 -19.52 18.51
N GLY A 133 2.16 -18.82 17.38
CA GLY A 133 1.05 -18.90 16.45
C GLY A 133 1.46 -18.37 15.07
N ASN A 134 0.51 -18.36 14.12
CA ASN A 134 0.79 -17.92 12.76
C ASN A 134 0.34 -16.47 12.56
N ILE A 135 1.17 -15.69 11.87
CA ILE A 135 0.82 -14.36 11.38
C ILE A 135 0.99 -14.31 9.86
N THR A 136 -0.08 -13.99 9.16
CA THR A 136 -0.08 -13.81 7.71
C THR A 136 0.02 -12.32 7.40
N ILE A 137 1.07 -11.95 6.67
CA ILE A 137 1.30 -10.59 6.18
C ILE A 137 0.93 -10.55 4.70
N LEU A 138 -0.13 -9.81 4.40
CA LEU A 138 -0.66 -9.57 3.07
C LEU A 138 0.00 -8.34 2.43
N ALA A 139 -0.15 -8.21 1.11
CA ALA A 139 0.30 -7.01 0.40
C ALA A 139 -0.34 -5.75 0.98
N ALA A 140 0.32 -4.60 0.87
CA ALA A 140 -0.21 -3.35 1.43
C ALA A 140 -1.62 -3.07 0.92
N GLU A 141 -2.52 -2.65 1.80
CA GLU A 141 -3.88 -2.29 1.37
C GLU A 141 -3.82 -1.07 0.46
N THR A 142 -4.33 -1.24 -0.75
CA THR A 142 -4.58 -0.11 -1.64
C THR A 142 -5.98 0.39 -1.31
N THR A 143 -6.10 1.32 -0.36
CA THR A 143 -7.31 2.15 -0.32
C THR A 143 -7.35 2.89 -1.66
N PRO A 144 -8.35 2.65 -2.53
CA PRO A 144 -8.51 3.46 -3.70
C PRO A 144 -8.59 4.92 -3.23
N PRO A 145 -7.87 5.86 -3.85
CA PRO A 145 -8.10 7.27 -3.56
C PRO A 145 -9.61 7.53 -3.67
N PRO A 146 -10.22 8.34 -2.77
CA PRO A 146 -11.63 8.67 -2.88
C PRO A 146 -11.86 9.10 -4.32
N LEU A 147 -12.76 8.41 -5.01
CA LEU A 147 -13.08 8.66 -6.41
C LEU A 147 -13.46 10.14 -6.50
N LEU A 148 -12.51 10.99 -6.91
CA LEU A 148 -12.86 12.30 -7.44
C LEU A 148 -13.89 12.02 -8.54
N PRO A 149 -15.03 12.73 -8.58
CA PRO A 149 -15.99 12.58 -9.66
C PRO A 149 -15.27 12.97 -10.96
N GLY A 150 -14.77 11.95 -11.65
CA GLY A 150 -13.73 12.11 -12.68
C GLY A 150 -12.64 11.03 -12.60
N GLY A 151 -13.01 9.76 -12.36
CA GLY A 151 -12.08 8.64 -12.29
C GLY A 151 -11.19 8.54 -13.53
N GLU A 152 -9.93 8.16 -13.29
CA GLU A 152 -8.74 7.81 -14.09
C GLU A 152 -8.77 7.99 -15.62
N ASN A 153 -9.91 7.72 -16.25
CA ASN A 153 -10.13 7.93 -17.67
C ASN A 153 -10.53 9.37 -18.00
N THR A 154 -11.00 10.17 -17.03
CA THR A 154 -11.54 11.50 -17.31
C THR A 154 -10.44 12.46 -17.77
N VAL A 155 -9.26 12.41 -17.19
CA VAL A 155 -8.13 13.27 -17.62
C VAL A 155 -7.62 12.85 -19.00
N LEU A 156 -7.50 11.54 -19.27
CA LEU A 156 -7.10 11.02 -20.58
C LEU A 156 -8.16 11.23 -21.67
N ILE A 157 -9.45 11.07 -21.33
CA ILE A 157 -10.58 11.34 -22.22
C ILE A 157 -10.68 12.84 -22.49
N VAL A 158 -10.58 13.69 -21.47
CA VAL A 158 -10.61 15.16 -21.63
C VAL A 158 -9.40 15.63 -22.44
N ALA A 159 -8.19 15.14 -22.15
CA ALA A 159 -7.00 15.46 -22.93
C ALA A 159 -7.12 14.98 -24.39
N GLY A 160 -7.59 13.75 -24.62
CA GLY A 160 -7.83 13.22 -25.96
C GLY A 160 -8.88 13.99 -26.73
N VAL A 161 -9.99 14.36 -26.09
CA VAL A 161 -11.07 15.16 -26.68
C VAL A 161 -10.57 16.56 -27.04
N ILE A 162 -9.77 17.21 -26.18
CA ILE A 162 -9.19 18.53 -26.49
C ILE A 162 -8.26 18.45 -27.71
N VAL A 163 -7.41 17.42 -27.80
CA VAL A 163 -6.52 17.22 -28.96
C VAL A 163 -7.32 17.03 -30.25
N ILE A 164 -8.40 16.23 -30.21
CA ILE A 164 -9.28 16.02 -31.37
C ILE A 164 -9.98 17.33 -31.77
N ILE A 165 -10.50 18.10 -30.82
CA ILE A 165 -11.15 19.38 -31.10
C ILE A 165 -10.17 20.36 -31.76
N VAL A 166 -8.95 20.47 -31.25
CA VAL A 166 -7.92 21.35 -31.82
C VAL A 166 -7.55 20.91 -33.24
N ALA A 167 -7.41 19.61 -33.48
CA ALA A 167 -7.13 19.07 -34.81
C ALA A 167 -8.27 19.38 -35.80
N VAL A 168 -9.53 19.21 -35.40
CA VAL A 168 -10.70 19.51 -36.23
C VAL A 168 -10.78 21.00 -36.55
N ILE A 169 -10.57 21.88 -35.57
CA ILE A 169 -10.57 23.34 -35.77
C ILE A 169 -9.44 23.75 -36.72
N ALA A 170 -8.24 23.21 -36.55
CA ALA A 170 -7.11 23.48 -37.44
C ALA A 170 -7.39 23.03 -38.88
N PHE A 171 -8.01 21.86 -39.05
CA PHE A 171 -8.38 21.33 -40.37
C PHE A 171 -9.47 22.17 -41.04
N ALA A 172 -10.48 22.59 -40.29
CA ALA A 172 -11.55 23.47 -40.77
C ALA A 172 -11.00 24.85 -41.17
N ALA A 173 -10.15 25.45 -40.34
CA ALA A 173 -9.49 26.73 -40.63
C ALA A 173 -8.58 26.64 -41.87
N PHE A 174 -7.88 25.52 -42.05
CA PHE A 174 -7.09 25.26 -43.25
C PHE A 174 -7.97 25.19 -44.51
N PHE A 175 -9.10 24.49 -44.44
CA PHE A 175 -10.05 24.40 -45.56
C PHE A 175 -10.72 25.73 -45.89
N TRP A 176 -11.10 26.50 -44.87
CA TRP A 176 -11.71 27.83 -45.04
C TRP A 176 -10.72 28.85 -45.58
N ARG A 177 -9.43 28.78 -45.22
CA ARG A 177 -8.40 29.59 -45.87
C ARG A 177 -8.18 29.22 -47.34
N ARG A 178 -8.45 27.96 -47.72
CA ARG A 178 -8.28 27.46 -49.09
C ARG A 178 -9.48 27.74 -49.99
N MET A 179 -10.68 27.85 -49.40
CA MET A 179 -11.91 28.30 -50.07
C MET A 179 -11.99 29.83 -50.00
N GLY A 180 -11.24 30.49 -50.89
CA GLY A 180 -11.16 31.95 -50.97
C GLY A 180 -12.52 32.66 -51.03
N LYS A 181 -12.48 33.93 -50.58
CA LYS A 181 -13.57 34.91 -50.55
C LYS A 181 -14.47 34.83 -51.80
N PRO A 182 -15.81 34.74 -51.65
CA PRO A 182 -16.73 34.91 -52.78
C PRO A 182 -16.50 36.27 -53.43
N GLY A 183 -16.22 36.28 -54.73
CA GLY A 183 -16.11 37.51 -55.52
C GLY A 183 -17.42 38.31 -55.45
N THR A 184 -17.31 39.62 -55.27
CA THR A 184 -18.43 40.57 -55.29
C THR A 184 -19.21 40.46 -56.62
N PRO A 185 -20.55 40.42 -56.60
CA PRO A 185 -21.36 40.33 -57.81
C PRO A 185 -21.14 41.56 -58.73
N PRO A 186 -21.19 41.38 -60.05
CA PRO A 186 -20.98 42.47 -61.00
C PRO A 186 -22.15 43.50 -60.95
N PRO A 187 -21.86 44.79 -61.19
CA PRO A 187 -22.86 45.85 -61.13
C PRO A 187 -23.92 45.70 -62.23
N PRO A 188 -25.18 46.11 -61.95
CA PRO A 188 -26.29 45.91 -62.87
C PRO A 188 -26.13 46.78 -64.14
N PRO A 189 -26.55 46.27 -65.32
CA PRO A 189 -26.51 47.04 -66.58
C PRO A 189 -27.46 48.24 -66.55
N GLN A 190 -27.05 49.32 -67.23
CA GLN A 190 -27.78 50.58 -67.39
C GLN A 190 -29.08 50.42 -68.18
#